data_AF-A0A3A6DZU6-F1
#
_entry.id   AF-A0A3A6DZU6-F1
#
_cell.length_a   1.000
_cell.length_b   1.000
_cell.length_c   1.000
_cell.angle_alpha   90.00
_cell.angle_beta   90.00
_cell.angle_gamma   90.00
#
_symmetry.space_group_name_H-M   'P 1'
#
loop_
_entity.id
_entity.type
_entity.pdbx_description
1 polymer ?
#
loop_
_entity_poly.entity_id
_entity_poly.type
_entity_poly.pdbx_seq_one_letter_code
_entity_poly.pdbx_strand_id
1 'polypeptide(L)'
;MKKLSKIVALLLAGALTMLLFTACGGGGQTEEQKVMAKISQEKGVQATNDAELRAVAEGHLNEDRKDLDAKFKIAGYLTAFNFHSEKVGNDRVITITARYDYKDTLLNAVLKKISEYVDTNTGVTVNQNGDWSNIGVVVQSNNEQSYIGISIRLKGKK
;
A
#
# COMPACT_ATOMS: atom_id res chain seq x y z
N MET A 1 -2.74 -30.10 -2.05
CA MET A 1 -3.97 -29.28 -2.12
C MET A 1 -4.31 -28.76 -0.73
N LYS A 2 -4.13 -27.46 -0.45
CA LYS A 2 -4.75 -26.81 0.72
C LYS A 2 -4.71 -25.28 0.58
N LYS A 3 -5.91 -24.74 0.30
CA LYS A 3 -6.46 -23.45 0.76
C LYS A 3 -5.73 -22.15 0.40
N LEU A 4 -5.99 -21.63 -0.80
CA LEU A 4 -5.92 -20.18 -1.07
C LEU A 4 -7.09 -19.79 -1.99
N SER A 5 -8.31 -19.83 -1.46
CA SER A 5 -9.51 -19.36 -2.16
C SER A 5 -10.51 -18.80 -1.15
N LYS A 6 -10.05 -17.90 -0.28
CA LYS A 6 -10.89 -17.23 0.71
C LYS A 6 -10.88 -15.71 0.64
N ILE A 7 -9.98 -15.09 -0.11
CA ILE A 7 -9.92 -13.62 -0.24
C ILE A 7 -11.06 -13.09 -1.14
N VAL A 8 -11.55 -13.91 -2.08
CA VAL A 8 -12.62 -13.50 -3.03
C VAL A 8 -14.00 -13.34 -2.35
N ALA A 9 -14.19 -13.86 -1.14
CA ALA A 9 -15.53 -13.92 -0.54
C ALA A 9 -15.92 -12.69 0.31
N LEU A 10 -15.01 -11.76 0.62
CA LEU A 10 -15.34 -10.57 1.43
C LEU A 10 -15.69 -9.31 0.63
N LEU A 11 -15.51 -9.30 -0.69
CA LEU A 11 -15.75 -8.09 -1.51
C LEU A 11 -17.24 -7.76 -1.76
N LEU A 12 -18.18 -8.56 -1.24
CA LEU A 12 -19.62 -8.39 -1.51
C LEU A 12 -20.50 -8.15 -0.27
N ALA A 13 -19.94 -7.69 0.85
CA ALA A 13 -20.73 -7.26 1.99
C ALA A 13 -20.17 -5.97 2.62
N GLY A 14 -20.88 -4.86 2.44
CA GLY A 14 -20.62 -3.58 3.12
C GLY A 14 -20.32 -2.47 2.14
N ALA A 15 -21.34 -1.93 1.47
CA ALA A 15 -22.03 -0.73 1.96
C ALA A 15 -21.14 0.52 1.89
N LEU A 16 -21.41 1.31 0.85
CA LEU A 16 -21.42 2.77 0.81
C LEU A 16 -21.20 3.48 2.16
N THR A 17 -19.99 3.47 2.71
CA THR A 17 -19.59 4.49 3.67
C THR A 17 -18.97 5.59 2.86
N MET A 18 -19.75 6.63 2.60
CA MET A 18 -19.20 7.98 2.50
C MET A 18 -18.20 8.10 3.65
N LEU A 19 -16.90 8.00 3.35
CA LEU A 19 -15.88 8.43 4.29
C LEU A 19 -16.05 9.95 4.35
N LEU A 20 -16.96 10.32 5.24
CA LEU A 20 -17.05 11.62 5.86
C LEU A 20 -15.63 12.12 5.99
N PHE A 21 -15.34 13.21 5.26
CA PHE A 21 -14.29 14.13 5.64
C PHE A 21 -14.41 14.30 7.15
N THR A 22 -13.53 13.63 7.90
CA THR A 22 -13.38 13.83 9.33
C THR A 22 -12.79 15.21 9.51
N ALA A 23 -13.64 16.20 9.37
CA ALA A 23 -13.53 17.46 10.05
C ALA A 23 -13.69 17.14 11.55
N CYS A 24 -12.58 16.98 12.26
CA CYS A 24 -12.52 17.23 13.68
C CYS A 24 -11.08 17.55 14.08
N GLY A 25 -10.83 18.82 14.44
CA GLY A 25 -9.73 19.24 15.30
C GLY A 25 -8.37 19.48 14.63
N GLY A 26 -8.17 20.65 14.02
CA GLY A 26 -6.84 21.24 13.84
C GLY A 26 -6.15 20.96 12.50
N GLY A 27 -6.61 21.61 11.44
CA GLY A 27 -5.83 22.11 10.28
C GLY A 27 -4.60 21.34 9.77
N GLY A 28 -4.59 20.01 9.85
CA GLY A 28 -3.44 19.17 9.52
C GLY A 28 -3.80 18.11 8.50
N GLN A 29 -2.90 17.88 7.56
CA GLN A 29 -2.98 16.81 6.57
C GLN A 29 -2.77 15.45 7.25
N THR A 30 -3.61 14.46 6.97
CA THR A 30 -3.43 13.08 7.48
C THR A 30 -2.15 12.45 6.91
N GLU A 31 -1.58 11.46 7.59
CA GLU A 31 -0.36 10.78 7.10
C GLU A 31 -0.55 10.16 5.71
N GLU A 32 -1.73 9.61 5.46
CA GLU A 32 -2.08 9.07 4.14
C GLU A 32 -2.16 10.16 3.09
N GLN A 33 -2.74 11.32 3.43
CA GLN A 33 -2.75 12.46 2.53
C GLN A 33 -1.33 12.96 2.23
N LYS A 34 -0.40 12.94 3.21
CA LYS A 34 1.01 13.31 2.99
C LYS A 34 1.70 12.33 2.04
N VAL A 35 1.50 11.03 2.24
CA VAL A 35 2.02 9.99 1.35
C VAL A 35 1.45 10.15 -0.06
N MET A 36 0.15 10.37 -0.19
CA MET A 36 -0.51 10.59 -1.48
C MET A 36 0.00 11.86 -2.17
N ALA A 37 0.25 12.94 -1.44
CA ALA A 37 0.83 14.16 -1.99
C ALA A 37 2.25 13.93 -2.52
N LYS A 38 3.08 13.19 -1.79
CA LYS A 38 4.44 12.86 -2.22
C LYS A 38 4.46 11.90 -3.41
N ILE A 39 3.58 10.89 -3.43
CA ILE A 39 3.35 10.06 -4.61
C ILE A 39 2.93 10.93 -5.80
N SER A 40 1.99 11.86 -5.60
CA SER A 40 1.53 12.75 -6.68
C SER A 40 2.66 13.61 -7.23
N GLN A 41 3.53 14.12 -6.36
CA GLN A 41 4.71 14.89 -6.73
C GLN A 41 5.70 14.05 -7.55
N GLU A 42 6.05 12.85 -7.09
CA GLU A 42 6.98 11.93 -7.76
C GLU A 42 6.40 11.44 -9.11
N LYS A 43 5.08 11.24 -9.18
CA LYS A 43 4.37 10.84 -10.41
C LYS A 43 4.16 11.98 -11.41
N GLY A 44 4.20 13.23 -10.95
CA GLY A 44 3.76 14.38 -11.75
C GLY A 44 2.26 14.38 -12.08
N VAL A 45 1.43 13.61 -11.37
CA VAL A 45 -0.04 13.57 -11.54
C VAL A 45 -0.73 13.58 -10.18
N GLN A 46 -1.92 14.16 -10.09
CA GLN A 46 -2.73 14.11 -8.88
C GLN A 46 -3.22 12.67 -8.66
N ALA A 47 -2.66 11.97 -7.67
CA ALA A 47 -3.10 10.64 -7.27
C ALA A 47 -4.20 10.75 -6.22
N THR A 48 -5.31 10.05 -6.43
CA THR A 48 -6.38 9.87 -5.45
C THR A 48 -6.23 8.51 -4.75
N ASN A 49 -6.65 8.45 -3.49
CA ASN A 49 -6.58 7.21 -2.71
C ASN A 49 -7.78 6.33 -3.06
N ASP A 50 -7.55 5.31 -3.89
CA ASP A 50 -8.57 4.38 -4.35
C ASP A 50 -9.09 3.53 -3.20
N ALA A 51 -10.40 3.57 -2.95
CA ALA A 51 -11.00 2.94 -1.77
C ALA A 51 -10.88 1.40 -1.78
N GLU A 52 -10.99 0.76 -2.94
CA GLU A 52 -10.85 -0.70 -3.07
C GLU A 52 -9.41 -1.11 -2.79
N LEU A 53 -8.45 -0.43 -3.43
CA LEU A 53 -7.03 -0.73 -3.20
C LEU A 53 -6.57 -0.37 -1.79
N ARG A 54 -7.14 0.67 -1.17
CA ARG A 54 -6.89 1.02 0.23
C ARG A 54 -7.34 -0.12 1.14
N ALA A 55 -8.52 -0.69 0.91
CA ALA A 55 -9.01 -1.82 1.70
C ALA A 55 -8.12 -3.06 1.53
N VAL A 56 -7.64 -3.32 0.31
CA VAL A 56 -6.65 -4.38 0.05
C VAL A 56 -5.35 -4.11 0.81
N ALA A 57 -4.86 -2.87 0.81
CA ALA A 57 -3.66 -2.48 1.54
C ALA A 57 -3.83 -2.68 3.05
N GLU A 58 -5.00 -2.32 3.59
CA GLU A 58 -5.33 -2.46 5.00
C GLU A 58 -5.45 -3.93 5.43
N GLY A 59 -6.06 -4.78 4.60
CA GLY A 59 -6.13 -6.22 4.84
C GLY A 59 -4.76 -6.83 5.05
N HIS A 60 -3.86 -6.64 4.07
CA HIS A 60 -2.48 -7.14 4.16
C HIS A 60 -1.69 -6.51 5.31
N LEU A 61 -1.85 -5.20 5.53
CA LEU A 61 -1.15 -4.52 6.61
C LEU A 61 -1.51 -5.15 7.96
N ASN A 62 -2.79 -5.39 8.21
CA ASN A 62 -3.26 -6.01 9.44
C ASN A 62 -2.70 -7.43 9.64
N GLU A 63 -2.56 -8.21 8.55
CA GLU A 63 -1.98 -9.56 8.58
C GLU A 63 -0.46 -9.52 8.84
N ASP A 64 0.24 -8.57 8.24
CA ASP A 64 1.70 -8.50 8.23
C ASP A 64 2.32 -7.85 9.47
N ARG A 65 1.56 -7.08 10.25
CA ARG A 65 2.10 -6.28 11.38
C ARG A 65 3.06 -7.06 12.28
N LYS A 66 2.68 -8.29 12.65
CA LYS A 66 3.52 -9.13 13.53
C LYS A 66 4.82 -9.56 12.86
N ASP A 67 4.79 -9.87 11.57
CA ASP A 67 5.96 -10.25 10.79
C ASP A 67 6.89 -9.05 10.56
N LEU A 68 6.33 -7.88 10.25
CA LEU A 68 7.08 -6.63 10.10
C LEU A 68 7.84 -6.27 11.38
N ASP A 69 7.22 -6.45 12.55
CA ASP A 69 7.88 -6.25 13.84
C ASP A 69 9.01 -7.25 14.08
N ALA A 70 8.81 -8.52 13.75
CA ALA A 70 9.84 -9.55 13.88
C ALA A 70 11.04 -9.25 12.96
N LYS A 71 10.79 -8.94 11.69
CA LYS A 71 11.81 -8.55 10.71
C LYS A 71 12.58 -7.32 11.14
N PHE A 72 11.89 -6.32 11.67
CA PHE A 72 12.52 -5.12 12.21
C PHE A 72 13.47 -5.44 13.36
N LYS A 73 13.07 -6.31 14.30
CA LYS A 73 13.92 -6.72 15.43
C LYS A 73 15.17 -7.48 14.97
N ILE A 74 15.09 -8.21 13.86
CA ILE A 74 16.18 -9.05 13.36
C ILE A 74 17.19 -8.24 12.54
N ALA A 75 16.73 -7.42 11.59
CA ALA A 75 17.61 -6.75 10.62
C ALA A 75 17.22 -5.28 10.35
N GLY A 76 16.42 -4.67 11.23
CA GLY A 76 16.04 -3.27 11.16
C GLY A 76 15.19 -2.92 9.93
N TYR A 77 15.26 -1.66 9.50
CA TYR A 77 14.46 -1.14 8.38
C TYR A 77 14.80 -1.77 7.02
N LEU A 78 15.96 -2.44 6.89
CA LEU A 78 16.41 -3.01 5.62
C LEU A 78 15.59 -4.22 5.16
N THR A 79 14.85 -4.85 6.07
CA THR A 79 14.08 -6.08 5.78
C THR A 79 12.63 -6.01 6.20
N ALA A 80 12.18 -4.91 6.82
CA ALA A 80 10.84 -4.77 7.39
C ALA A 80 9.80 -4.40 6.32
N PHE A 81 9.72 -5.22 5.26
CA PHE A 81 8.71 -5.14 4.22
C PHE A 81 8.13 -6.53 3.90
N ASN A 82 6.88 -6.55 3.47
CA ASN A 82 6.24 -7.67 2.81
C ASN A 82 5.66 -7.24 1.46
N PHE A 83 5.50 -8.23 0.59
CA PHE A 83 4.99 -8.03 -0.74
C PHE A 83 3.95 -9.09 -1.05
N HIS A 84 2.85 -8.64 -1.65
CA HIS A 84 1.72 -9.45 -2.05
C HIS A 84 1.37 -9.19 -3.50
N SER A 85 0.83 -10.20 -4.16
CA SER A 85 0.45 -10.14 -5.57
C SER A 85 -0.80 -10.96 -5.79
N GLU A 86 -1.90 -10.29 -6.13
CA GLU A 86 -3.20 -10.92 -6.30
C GLU A 86 -3.99 -10.32 -7.46
N LYS A 87 -5.10 -10.96 -7.82
CA LYS A 87 -6.06 -10.39 -8.76
C LYS A 87 -7.17 -9.71 -7.99
N VAL A 88 -7.41 -8.43 -8.28
CA VAL A 88 -8.57 -7.67 -7.80
C VAL A 88 -9.42 -7.36 -9.03
N GLY A 89 -10.58 -8.02 -9.12
CA GLY A 89 -11.31 -8.13 -10.38
C GLY A 89 -10.46 -8.84 -11.45
N ASN A 90 -10.30 -8.18 -12.61
CA ASN A 90 -9.49 -8.71 -13.71
C ASN A 90 -8.03 -8.23 -13.69
N ASP A 91 -7.70 -7.28 -12.82
CA ASP A 91 -6.41 -6.60 -12.81
C ASP A 91 -5.47 -7.20 -11.76
N ARG A 92 -4.17 -7.12 -12.05
CA ARG A 92 -3.12 -7.48 -11.10
C ARG A 92 -2.92 -6.33 -10.12
N VAL A 93 -2.98 -6.64 -8.83
CA VAL A 93 -2.64 -5.72 -7.74
C VAL A 93 -1.41 -6.23 -7.02
N ILE A 94 -0.47 -5.31 -6.80
CA ILE A 94 0.71 -5.54 -5.96
C ILE A 94 0.53 -4.72 -4.68
N THR A 95 0.68 -5.36 -3.54
CA THR A 95 0.60 -4.69 -2.23
C THR A 95 1.91 -4.81 -1.50
N ILE A 96 2.33 -3.70 -0.90
CA ILE A 96 3.54 -3.63 -0.10
C ILE A 96 3.18 -3.10 1.26
N THR A 97 3.59 -3.84 2.28
CA THR A 97 3.42 -3.42 3.67
C THR A 97 4.80 -3.22 4.27
N ALA A 98 4.93 -2.21 5.12
CA ALA A 98 6.19 -1.90 5.78
C ALA A 98 5.94 -1.29 7.14
N ARG A 99 6.92 -1.44 8.04
CA ARG A 99 6.98 -0.61 9.24
C ARG A 99 7.36 0.81 8.83
N TYR A 100 6.50 1.77 9.18
CA TYR A 100 6.61 3.19 8.90
C TYR A 100 7.16 3.88 10.15
N ASP A 101 8.47 4.06 10.24
CA ASP A 101 9.09 4.93 11.24
C ASP A 101 9.79 6.08 10.51
N TYR A 102 9.56 7.27 11.00
CA TYR A 102 9.69 8.50 10.24
C TYR A 102 11.15 8.99 10.24
N LYS A 103 11.80 8.93 9.07
CA LYS A 103 12.76 9.95 8.59
C LYS A 103 12.56 10.12 7.08
N ASP A 104 12.77 11.34 6.57
CA ASP A 104 12.34 11.86 5.25
C ASP A 104 12.69 11.02 3.99
N THR A 105 13.54 10.00 4.15
CA THR A 105 14.07 9.13 3.10
C THR A 105 13.25 7.86 2.84
N LEU A 106 12.28 7.51 3.68
CA LEU A 106 11.69 6.16 3.66
C LEU A 106 10.60 5.96 2.59
N LEU A 107 9.79 6.97 2.27
CA LEU A 107 8.79 6.81 1.19
C LEU A 107 9.47 6.59 -0.17
N ASN A 108 10.56 7.31 -0.47
CA ASN A 108 11.30 7.08 -1.72
C ASN A 108 11.97 5.70 -1.71
N ALA A 109 12.40 5.21 -0.54
CA ALA A 109 12.90 3.85 -0.40
C ALA A 109 11.79 2.80 -0.61
N VAL A 110 10.59 3.02 -0.06
CA VAL A 110 9.42 2.16 -0.28
C VAL A 110 9.05 2.17 -1.76
N LEU A 111 8.83 3.34 -2.37
CA LEU A 111 8.53 3.50 -3.81
C LEU A 111 9.60 2.85 -4.70
N LYS A 112 10.88 2.99 -4.35
CA LYS A 112 11.98 2.30 -5.05
C LYS A 112 11.88 0.78 -4.89
N LYS A 113 11.63 0.27 -3.68
CA LYS A 113 11.45 -1.16 -3.41
C LYS A 113 10.23 -1.74 -4.12
N ILE A 114 9.14 -0.98 -4.24
CA ILE A 114 7.99 -1.32 -5.07
C ILE A 114 8.46 -1.55 -6.51
N SER A 115 9.20 -0.59 -7.07
CA SER A 115 9.71 -0.67 -8.43
C SER A 115 10.62 -1.89 -8.64
N GLU A 116 11.55 -2.16 -7.72
CA GLU A 116 12.50 -3.29 -7.77
C GLU A 116 11.79 -4.66 -7.66
N TYR A 117 10.83 -4.80 -6.74
CA TYR A 117 10.16 -6.08 -6.49
C TYR A 117 9.28 -6.52 -7.67
N VAL A 118 8.55 -5.59 -8.28
CA VAL A 118 7.66 -5.96 -9.38
C VAL A 118 8.45 -6.35 -10.63
N ASP A 119 9.54 -5.63 -10.90
CA ASP A 119 10.47 -5.93 -11.99
C ASP A 119 11.04 -7.36 -11.87
N THR A 120 11.50 -7.73 -10.68
CA THR A 120 12.15 -9.02 -10.40
C THR A 120 11.19 -10.21 -10.37
N ASN A 121 9.97 -10.07 -9.83
CA ASN A 121 9.05 -11.21 -9.66
C ASN A 121 8.11 -11.46 -10.84
N THR A 122 7.86 -10.45 -11.67
CA THR A 122 6.83 -10.56 -12.72
C THR A 122 7.35 -10.28 -14.13
N GLY A 123 8.60 -9.83 -14.27
CA GLY A 123 9.13 -9.35 -15.55
C GLY A 123 8.40 -8.10 -16.07
N VAL A 124 7.59 -7.46 -15.21
CA VAL A 124 6.91 -6.20 -15.49
C VAL A 124 7.65 -5.10 -14.72
N THR A 125 8.31 -4.20 -15.44
CA THR A 125 8.85 -3.00 -14.81
C THR A 125 7.68 -2.08 -14.49
N VAL A 126 7.49 -1.80 -13.20
CA VAL A 126 6.50 -0.86 -12.68
C VAL A 126 7.21 0.47 -12.60
N ASN A 127 7.25 1.18 -13.72
CA ASN A 127 7.91 2.47 -13.76
C ASN A 127 7.09 3.46 -12.92
N GLN A 128 7.80 4.25 -12.12
CA GLN A 128 7.19 5.33 -11.37
C GLN A 128 6.45 6.32 -12.30
N ASN A 129 6.61 6.30 -13.62
CA ASN A 129 5.94 7.28 -14.49
C ASN A 129 4.83 6.74 -15.41
N GLY A 130 4.40 5.46 -15.37
CA GLY A 130 3.45 5.01 -16.42
C GLY A 130 2.61 3.75 -16.22
N ASP A 131 3.04 2.77 -15.43
CA ASP A 131 2.47 1.41 -15.50
C ASP A 131 1.34 1.15 -14.50
N TRP A 132 0.95 2.15 -13.71
CA TRP A 132 -0.03 2.01 -12.64
C TRP A 132 -1.31 2.75 -13.04
N SER A 133 -2.48 2.16 -12.78
CA SER A 133 -3.76 2.83 -13.05
C SER A 133 -4.31 3.51 -11.80
N ASN A 134 -4.19 2.86 -10.65
CA ASN A 134 -4.79 3.28 -9.38
C ASN A 134 -3.86 2.90 -8.22
N ILE A 135 -3.98 3.62 -7.11
CA ILE A 135 -3.22 3.37 -5.89
C ILE A 135 -4.10 3.51 -4.65
N GLY A 136 -3.90 2.62 -3.69
CA GLY A 136 -4.50 2.68 -2.36
C GLY A 136 -3.42 2.76 -1.30
N VAL A 137 -3.54 3.72 -0.39
CA VAL A 137 -2.60 3.92 0.71
C VAL A 137 -3.36 3.89 2.03
N VAL A 138 -2.83 3.15 2.99
CA VAL A 138 -3.29 3.16 4.37
C VAL A 138 -2.08 3.37 5.28
N VAL A 139 -2.24 4.23 6.29
CA VAL A 139 -1.24 4.41 7.35
C VAL A 139 -1.94 4.14 8.67
N GLN A 140 -1.41 3.18 9.42
CA GLN A 140 -1.88 2.85 10.76
C GLN A 140 -0.78 3.16 11.76
N SER A 141 -1.10 3.96 12.76
CA SER A 141 -0.17 4.36 13.82
C SER A 141 -0.71 3.95 15.18
N ASN A 142 0.19 3.54 16.08
CA ASN A 142 -0.04 3.50 17.51
C ASN A 142 1.00 4.40 18.20
N ASN A 143 0.99 4.43 19.54
CA ASN A 143 1.88 5.30 20.32
C ASN A 143 3.38 5.00 20.14
N GLU A 144 3.74 3.86 19.54
CA GLU A 144 5.11 3.35 19.49
C GLU A 144 5.63 3.19 18.06
N GLN A 145 4.73 3.02 17.09
CA GLN A 145 5.03 2.51 15.76
C GLN A 145 4.00 3.01 14.77
N SER A 146 4.44 3.27 13.54
CA SER A 146 3.51 3.39 12.41
C SER A 146 3.79 2.29 11.39
N TYR A 147 2.80 2.03 10.56
CA TYR A 147 2.78 1.02 9.53
C TYR A 147 2.15 1.61 8.28
N ILE A 148 2.65 1.20 7.12
CA ILE A 148 2.13 1.66 5.84
C ILE A 148 1.82 0.46 4.95
N GLY A 149 0.65 0.50 4.33
CA GLY A 149 0.26 -0.39 3.24
C GLY A 149 0.06 0.42 1.97
N ILE A 150 0.65 -0.02 0.87
CA ILE A 150 0.49 0.57 -0.46
C ILE A 150 0.09 -0.52 -1.44
N SER A 151 -1.11 -0.42 -2.01
CA SER A 151 -1.60 -1.29 -3.07
C SER A 151 -1.61 -0.55 -4.40
N ILE A 152 -1.05 -1.16 -5.44
CA ILE A 152 -0.95 -0.58 -6.78
C ILE A 152 -1.60 -1.52 -7.77
N ARG A 153 -2.56 -0.98 -8.53
CA ARG A 153 -3.12 -1.67 -9.68
C ARG A 153 -2.26 -1.44 -10.91
N LEU A 154 -1.83 -2.53 -11.53
CA LEU A 154 -1.06 -2.49 -12.76
C LEU A 154 -2.01 -2.34 -13.95
N LYS A 155 -1.65 -1.50 -14.92
CA LYS A 155 -2.36 -1.47 -16.20
C LYS A 155 -2.21 -2.84 -16.86
N GLY A 156 -3.32 -3.50 -17.18
CA GLY A 156 -3.28 -4.68 -18.03
C GLY A 156 -2.65 -4.32 -19.37
N LYS A 157 -1.61 -5.05 -19.79
CA LYS A 157 -1.20 -5.04 -21.20
C LYS A 157 -2.34 -5.69 -21.98
N LYS A 158 -3.07 -4.89 -22.75
CA LYS A 158 -4.04 -5.38 -23.73
C LYS A 158 -3.33 -6.17 -24.82
#